data_AF-A0A953XDL0-F1
#
_entry.id   AF-A0A953XDL0-F1
#
_cell.length_a   1.000
_cell.length_b   1.000
_cell.length_c   1.000
_cell.angle_alpha   90.00
_cell.angle_beta   90.00
_cell.angle_gamma   90.00
#
_symmetry.space_group_name_H-M   'P 1'
#
loop_
_entity.id
_entity.type
_entity.pdbx_description
1 polymer ?
#
loop_
_entity_poly.entity_id
_entity_poly.type
_entity_poly.pdbx_seq_one_letter_code
_entity_poly.pdbx_strand_id
1 'polypeptide(L)'
;MRRFLCLLLAGALALAGPLSAQAQAQQRLSLIRDAELEQTLRGLIQPVLEAAGVSPSAVTIYIVEDPNLNAFVAGGQNIFIYTGLLMAVESPEEVLGVMAHEVGHIAGGHLAQG
;
A
#
# COMPACT_ATOMS: atom_id res chain seq x y z
N MET A 1 65.20 17.18 26.26
CA MET A 1 66.00 18.14 25.46
C MET A 1 65.16 18.60 24.27
N ARG A 2 64.96 19.93 24.16
CA ARG A 2 64.74 20.75 22.94
C ARG A 2 63.77 20.20 21.88
N ARG A 3 62.52 20.68 21.85
CA ARG A 3 62.04 21.84 21.03
C ARG A 3 62.24 21.64 19.53
N PHE A 4 61.14 21.48 18.77
CA PHE A 4 60.91 22.23 17.53
C PHE A 4 59.41 22.41 17.25
N LEU A 5 59.06 23.68 17.19
CA LEU A 5 57.81 24.31 16.81
C LEU A 5 57.87 24.61 15.30
N CYS A 6 56.78 24.39 14.55
CA CYS A 6 56.37 25.13 13.33
C CYS A 6 55.13 24.42 12.73
N LEU A 7 53.89 24.93 12.93
CA LEU A 7 53.15 25.91 12.11
C LEU A 7 52.71 25.38 10.73
N LEU A 8 51.53 25.85 10.29
CA LEU A 8 50.79 25.63 9.02
C LEU A 8 49.81 24.45 9.08
N LEU A 9 48.52 24.54 8.77
CA LEU A 9 47.72 25.57 8.09
C LEU A 9 46.25 25.34 8.46
N ALA A 10 45.54 26.41 8.83
CA ALA A 10 44.08 26.41 8.84
C ALA A 10 43.60 26.25 7.37
N GLY A 11 42.93 25.15 7.07
CA GLY A 11 42.34 24.86 5.77
C GLY A 11 40.87 24.50 5.94
N ALA A 12 40.01 25.48 5.72
CA ALA A 12 38.57 25.33 5.59
C ALA A 12 38.22 24.29 4.51
N LEU A 13 37.17 23.51 4.72
CA LEU A 13 35.87 23.73 4.06
C LEU A 13 34.91 22.62 4.50
N ALA A 14 33.84 23.01 5.18
CA ALA A 14 32.72 22.13 5.46
C ALA A 14 32.12 21.68 4.12
N LEU A 15 32.31 20.40 3.76
CA LEU A 15 31.49 19.74 2.75
C LEU A 15 30.15 19.38 3.39
N ALA A 16 29.37 20.40 3.74
CA ALA A 16 27.93 20.27 3.85
C ALA A 16 27.41 20.08 2.41
N GLY A 17 27.51 18.86 1.90
CA GLY A 17 26.80 18.47 0.68
C GLY A 17 25.32 18.79 0.87
N PRO A 18 24.60 19.20 -0.17
CA PRO A 18 23.19 19.51 -0.03
C PRO A 18 22.51 18.27 0.52
N LEU A 19 21.91 18.39 1.71
CA LEU A 19 20.96 17.42 2.20
C LEU A 19 19.81 17.50 1.20
N SER A 20 19.86 16.66 0.17
CA SER A 20 18.78 16.49 -0.78
C SER A 20 17.58 16.05 0.04
N ALA A 21 16.77 17.00 0.49
CA ALA A 21 15.45 16.73 1.00
C ALA A 21 14.66 16.18 -0.18
N GLN A 22 14.76 14.86 -0.38
CA GLN A 22 13.88 14.13 -1.26
C GLN A 22 12.51 14.32 -0.65
N ALA A 23 11.76 15.29 -1.17
CA ALA A 23 10.34 15.41 -0.91
C ALA A 23 9.74 14.08 -1.40
N GLN A 24 9.49 13.16 -0.48
CA GLN A 24 8.67 11.98 -0.75
C GLN A 24 7.31 12.54 -1.16
N ALA A 25 7.09 12.62 -2.46
CA ALA A 25 5.76 12.85 -3.00
C ALA A 25 4.92 11.69 -2.48
N GLN A 26 4.07 11.96 -1.49
CA GLN A 26 3.08 11.00 -1.04
C GLN A 26 2.21 10.69 -2.27
N GLN A 27 2.42 9.53 -2.91
CA GLN A 27 1.58 9.11 -4.02
C GLN A 27 0.14 9.03 -3.50
N ARG A 28 -0.68 10.00 -3.91
CA ARG A 28 -2.11 9.96 -3.65
C ARG A 28 -2.68 8.92 -4.60
N LEU A 29 -3.29 7.88 -4.03
CA LEU A 29 -4.06 6.92 -4.81
C LEU A 29 -5.23 7.66 -5.47
N SER A 30 -5.37 7.53 -6.79
CA SER A 30 -6.58 7.95 -7.50
C SER A 30 -7.66 6.92 -7.22
N LEU A 31 -8.77 7.32 -6.61
CA LEU A 31 -9.86 6.41 -6.24
C LEU A 31 -11.04 6.59 -7.18
N ILE A 32 -11.54 5.47 -7.69
CA ILE A 32 -12.79 5.42 -8.45
C ILE A 32 -13.94 5.23 -7.46
N ARG A 33 -15.02 6.01 -7.67
CA ARG A 33 -16.25 5.94 -6.89
C ARG A 33 -17.38 5.47 -7.78
N ASP A 34 -17.64 4.18 -7.73
CA ASP A 34 -18.68 3.54 -8.52
C ASP A 34 -19.53 2.65 -7.59
N ALA A 35 -20.77 3.05 -7.38
CA ALA A 35 -21.65 2.37 -6.44
C ALA A 35 -22.03 0.95 -6.88
N GLU A 36 -22.14 0.70 -8.18
CA GLU A 36 -22.52 -0.61 -8.71
C GLU A 36 -21.37 -1.60 -8.58
N LEU A 37 -20.16 -1.17 -8.93
CA LEU A 37 -18.97 -1.99 -8.80
C LEU A 37 -18.62 -2.26 -7.33
N GLU A 38 -18.67 -1.24 -6.47
CA GLU A 38 -18.46 -1.40 -5.03
C GLU A 38 -19.49 -2.37 -4.42
N GLN A 39 -20.77 -2.27 -4.81
CA GLN A 39 -21.82 -3.17 -4.33
C GLN A 39 -21.63 -4.60 -4.84
N THR A 40 -21.22 -4.76 -6.10
CA THR A 40 -20.94 -6.07 -6.70
C THR A 40 -19.81 -6.77 -5.98
N LEU A 41 -18.68 -6.09 -5.79
CA LEU A 41 -17.52 -6.61 -5.07
C LEU A 41 -17.87 -6.94 -3.61
N ARG A 42 -18.67 -6.09 -2.96
CA ARG A 42 -19.18 -6.34 -1.60
C ARG A 42 -20.03 -7.61 -1.54
N GLY A 43 -20.92 -7.82 -2.51
CA GLY A 43 -21.73 -9.04 -2.60
C GLY A 43 -20.89 -10.29 -2.81
N LEU A 44 -19.84 -10.21 -3.64
CA LEU A 44 -18.93 -11.33 -3.89
C LEU A 44 -18.16 -11.74 -2.62
N ILE A 45 -17.60 -10.78 -1.88
CA ILE A 45 -16.70 -11.07 -0.76
C ILE A 45 -17.43 -11.36 0.55
N GLN A 46 -18.67 -10.90 0.72
CA GLN A 46 -19.43 -11.06 1.96
C GLN A 46 -19.41 -12.49 2.53
N PRO A 47 -19.71 -13.56 1.77
CA PRO A 47 -19.67 -14.93 2.31
C PRO A 47 -18.28 -15.35 2.80
N VAL A 48 -17.20 -14.83 2.19
CA VAL A 48 -15.82 -15.10 2.62
C VAL A 48 -15.51 -14.37 3.92
N LEU A 49 -15.96 -13.12 4.07
CA LEU A 49 -15.80 -12.36 5.31
C LEU A 49 -16.49 -13.07 6.47
N GLU A 50 -17.74 -13.50 6.25
CA GLU A 50 -18.53 -14.24 7.25
C GLU A 50 -17.84 -15.56 7.63
N ALA A 51 -17.35 -16.32 6.65
CA ALA A 51 -16.61 -17.56 6.89
C ALA A 51 -15.29 -17.34 7.63
N ALA A 52 -14.61 -16.20 7.41
CA ALA A 52 -13.39 -15.82 8.09
C ALA A 52 -13.62 -15.22 9.49
N GLY A 53 -14.88 -15.04 9.93
CA GLY A 53 -15.21 -14.38 11.19
C GLY A 53 -14.93 -12.87 11.19
N VAL A 54 -14.77 -12.27 10.00
CA VAL A 54 -14.55 -10.83 9.82
C VAL A 54 -15.90 -10.17 9.58
N SER A 55 -16.21 -9.13 10.35
CA SER A 55 -17.49 -8.42 10.19
C SER A 55 -17.56 -7.71 8.83
N PRO A 56 -18.57 -7.99 7.97
CA PRO A 56 -18.66 -7.36 6.65
C PRO A 56 -18.79 -5.83 6.68
N SER A 57 -19.36 -5.28 7.76
CA SER A 57 -19.48 -3.82 7.94
C SER A 57 -18.17 -3.16 8.38
N ALA A 58 -17.21 -3.93 8.89
CA ALA A 58 -15.89 -3.43 9.24
C ALA A 58 -14.95 -3.32 8.03
N VAL A 59 -15.27 -4.03 6.93
CA VAL A 59 -14.48 -4.02 5.71
C VAL A 59 -14.99 -2.97 4.72
N THR A 60 -14.08 -2.14 4.23
CA THR A 60 -14.34 -1.19 3.14
C THR A 60 -13.51 -1.56 1.92
N ILE A 61 -14.12 -1.51 0.74
CA ILE A 61 -13.46 -1.80 -0.53
C ILE A 61 -13.23 -0.47 -1.25
N TYR A 62 -12.03 -0.26 -1.75
CA TYR A 62 -11.64 0.89 -2.54
C TYR A 62 -11.10 0.43 -3.89
N ILE A 63 -11.57 1.08 -4.96
CA ILE A 63 -11.06 0.83 -6.31
C ILE A 63 -10.03 1.91 -6.62
N VAL A 64 -8.82 1.49 -6.95
CA VAL A 64 -7.71 2.38 -7.29
C VAL A 64 -7.54 2.39 -8.80
N GLU A 65 -7.56 3.59 -9.39
CA GLU A 65 -7.25 3.79 -10.80
C GLU A 65 -5.75 3.63 -11.02
N ASP A 66 -5.35 2.40 -11.30
CA ASP A 66 -3.96 2.01 -11.57
C ASP A 66 -3.98 0.75 -12.47
N PRO A 67 -3.22 0.71 -13.58
CA PRO A 67 -3.21 -0.41 -14.52
C PRO A 67 -2.38 -1.61 -14.04
N ASN A 68 -1.69 -1.53 -12.91
CA ASN A 68 -0.92 -2.65 -12.36
C ASN A 68 -1.84 -3.75 -11.80
N LEU A 69 -1.36 -4.99 -11.85
CA LEU A 69 -2.06 -6.16 -11.29
C LEU A 69 -1.83 -6.23 -9.78
N ASN A 70 -2.65 -5.53 -9.00
CA ASN A 70 -2.49 -5.51 -7.54
C ASN A 70 -3.82 -5.42 -6.78
N ALA A 71 -3.81 -5.94 -5.56
CA ALA A 71 -4.77 -5.67 -4.50
C ALA A 71 -4.07 -5.83 -3.15
N PHE A 72 -4.48 -5.08 -2.14
CA PHE A 72 -3.85 -5.13 -0.81
C PHE A 72 -4.77 -4.63 0.30
N VAL A 73 -4.38 -4.90 1.55
CA VAL A 73 -5.04 -4.36 2.74
C VAL A 73 -4.18 -3.29 3.42
N ALA A 74 -4.76 -2.13 3.72
CA ALA A 74 -4.05 -1.07 4.45
C ALA A 74 -4.97 -0.22 5.34
N GLY A 75 -4.38 0.45 6.34
CA GLY A 75 -5.11 1.41 7.18
C GLY A 75 -6.25 0.77 8.00
N GLY A 76 -6.12 -0.50 8.38
CA GLY A 76 -7.15 -1.27 9.06
C GLY A 76 -7.76 -2.32 8.13
N GLN A 77 -9.08 -2.43 8.12
CA GLN A 77 -9.84 -3.42 7.35
C GLN A 77 -10.26 -2.86 5.99
N ASN A 78 -9.36 -2.17 5.29
CA ASN A 78 -9.65 -1.61 3.98
C ASN A 78 -8.94 -2.42 2.90
N ILE A 79 -9.70 -2.96 1.95
CA ILE A 79 -9.19 -3.67 0.78
C ILE A 79 -9.11 -2.65 -0.36
N PHE A 80 -7.94 -2.55 -0.98
CA PHE A 80 -7.70 -1.75 -2.17
C PHE A 80 -7.54 -2.69 -3.35
N ILE A 81 -8.25 -2.43 -4.44
CA ILE A 81 -8.23 -3.25 -5.65
C ILE A 81 -7.87 -2.34 -6.82
N TYR A 82 -6.82 -2.69 -7.58
CA TYR A 82 -6.39 -1.90 -8.72
C TYR A 82 -7.26 -2.23 -9.94
N THR A 83 -7.54 -1.22 -10.76
CA THR A 83 -8.25 -1.42 -12.03
C THR A 83 -7.55 -2.41 -12.94
N GLY A 84 -6.22 -2.46 -12.94
CA GLY A 84 -5.45 -3.44 -13.70
C GLY A 84 -5.83 -4.88 -13.37
N LEU A 85 -6.01 -5.18 -12.08
CA LEU A 85 -6.47 -6.51 -11.66
C LEU A 85 -7.85 -6.82 -12.21
N LEU A 86 -8.81 -5.89 -12.07
CA LEU A 86 -10.19 -6.07 -12.55
C LEU A 86 -10.28 -6.22 -14.08
N MET A 87 -9.36 -5.60 -14.82
CA MET A 87 -9.31 -5.69 -16.27
C MET A 87 -8.62 -6.97 -16.78
N ALA A 88 -7.85 -7.65 -15.95
CA ALA A 88 -7.05 -8.82 -16.33
C ALA A 88 -7.69 -10.16 -15.98
N VAL A 89 -8.60 -10.17 -15.01
CA VAL A 89 -9.36 -11.36 -14.62
C VAL A 89 -10.37 -11.75 -15.71
N GLU A 90 -10.61 -13.04 -15.86
CA GLU A 90 -11.58 -13.59 -16.80
C GLU A 90 -12.92 -13.93 -16.13
N SER A 91 -12.95 -14.02 -14.80
CA SER A 91 -14.18 -14.31 -14.06
C SER A 91 -14.25 -13.63 -12.68
N PRO A 92 -15.46 -13.44 -12.12
CA PRO A 92 -15.64 -12.91 -10.76
C PRO A 92 -14.95 -13.75 -9.68
N GLU A 93 -14.83 -15.06 -9.88
CA GLU A 93 -14.19 -15.98 -8.94
C GLU A 93 -12.69 -15.71 -8.79
N GLU A 94 -12.01 -15.24 -9.85
CA GLU A 94 -10.60 -14.87 -9.77
C GLU A 94 -10.39 -13.63 -8.88
N VAL A 95 -11.25 -12.61 -9.03
CA VAL A 95 -11.27 -11.45 -8.13
C VAL A 95 -11.55 -11.89 -6.70
N LEU A 96 -12.54 -12.77 -6.52
CA LEU A 96 -12.89 -13.32 -5.21
C LEU A 96 -11.73 -14.07 -4.58
N GLY A 97 -10.95 -14.83 -5.35
CA GLY A 97 -9.75 -15.52 -4.88
C GLY A 97 -8.69 -14.56 -4.36
N VAL A 98 -8.41 -13.48 -5.08
CA VAL A 98 -7.47 -12.43 -4.64
C VAL A 98 -8.01 -11.73 -3.39
N MET A 99 -9.27 -11.32 -3.39
CA MET A 99 -9.87 -10.69 -2.22
C MET A 99 -9.89 -11.64 -1.00
N ALA A 100 -10.10 -12.94 -1.20
CA ALA A 100 -10.06 -13.92 -0.12
C ALA A 100 -8.66 -14.06 0.49
N HIS A 101 -7.61 -13.97 -0.34
CA HIS A 101 -6.22 -13.89 0.14
C HIS A 101 -6.04 -12.67 1.06
N GLU A 102 -6.53 -11.50 0.63
CA GLU A 102 -6.49 -10.27 1.42
C GLU A 102 -7.31 -10.36 2.73
N VAL A 103 -8.48 -11.00 2.69
CA VAL A 103 -9.27 -11.29 3.90
C VAL A 103 -8.51 -12.20 4.87
N GLY A 104 -7.71 -13.14 4.35
CA GLY A 104 -6.81 -13.96 5.18
C GLY A 104 -5.83 -13.12 5.99
N HIS A 105 -5.26 -12.07 5.40
CA HIS A 105 -4.38 -11.11 6.09
C HIS A 105 -5.14 -10.34 7.19
N ILE A 106 -6.37 -9.90 6.91
CA ILE A 106 -7.24 -9.25 7.90
C ILE A 106 -7.54 -10.18 9.08
N ALA A 107 -8.01 -11.38 8.79
CA ALA A 107 -8.38 -12.37 9.82
C ALA A 107 -7.16 -12.81 10.64
N GLY A 108 -5.99 -12.90 10.02
CA GLY A 108 -4.73 -13.25 10.67
C GLY A 108 -4.11 -12.12 11.49
N GLY A 109 -4.64 -10.89 11.44
CA GLY A 109 -4.10 -9.73 12.16
C GLY A 109 -2.73 -9.25 11.66
N HIS A 110 -2.25 -9.81 10.54
CA HIS A 110 -1.01 -9.39 9.88
C HIS A 110 -1.40 -8.70 8.59
N LEU A 111 -1.33 -7.38 8.56
CA LEU A 111 -1.45 -6.63 7.31
C LEU A 111 -0.19 -6.95 6.48
N ALA A 112 -0.32 -7.84 5.51
CA ALA A 112 0.75 -8.08 4.56
C ALA A 112 0.96 -6.81 3.72
N GLN A 113 2.21 -6.38 3.64
CA GLN A 113 2.64 -5.36 2.68
C GLN A 113 2.87 -6.08 1.36
N GLY A 114 1.94 -5.93 0.42
CA GLY A 114 2.09 -6.29 -0.99
C GLY A 114 2.55 -5.10 -1.80
#